data_AF-A0A6P0X2M6-F1
#
_entry.id   AF-A0A6P0X2M6-F1
#
_cell.length_a   1.000
_cell.length_b   1.000
_cell.length_c   1.000
_cell.angle_alpha   90.00
_cell.angle_beta   90.00
_cell.angle_gamma   90.00
#
_symmetry.space_group_name_H-M   'P 1'
#
loop_
_entity.id
_entity.type
_entity.pdbx_description
1 polymer ?
#
loop_
_entity_poly.entity_id
_entity_poly.type
_entity_poly.pdbx_seq_one_letter_code
_entity_poly.pdbx_strand_id
1 'polypeptide(L)'
;MVIGDREFRSVELAYWLKTKKVYFAFRQKQDTNIRRKGKNYQLLSELGLTPGTKFFYVGIDYTKKKGFGKFSLAGHWKRKYRGKLNKPVNKSPSLGKSMGSKANSIKASACLSPPEAR
;
A
#
# COMPACT_ATOMS: atom_id res chain seq x y z
N MET A 1 -3.64 4.41 20.63
CA MET A 1 -3.50 4.11 19.19
C MET A 1 -2.09 4.49 18.76
N VAL A 2 -1.36 3.58 18.11
CA VAL A 2 0.04 3.78 17.67
C VAL A 2 0.08 4.04 16.17
N ILE A 3 0.73 5.10 15.72
CA ILE A 3 0.94 5.37 14.30
C ILE A 3 2.43 5.33 14.02
N GLY A 4 2.85 4.54 13.04
CA GLY A 4 4.24 4.45 12.60
C GLY A 4 4.36 4.65 11.09
N ASP A 5 5.34 5.43 10.67
CA ASP A 5 5.66 5.60 9.24
C ASP A 5 6.66 4.52 8.77
N ARG A 6 7.37 4.76 7.66
CA ARG A 6 8.10 3.74 6.86
C ARG A 6 9.17 2.94 7.60
N GLU A 7 9.67 3.47 8.71
CA GLU A 7 10.71 2.86 9.54
C GLU A 7 10.17 1.72 10.42
N PHE A 8 8.86 1.72 10.72
CA PHE A 8 8.24 0.72 11.58
C PHE A 8 7.61 -0.40 10.76
N ARG A 9 8.46 -1.12 10.00
CA ARG A 9 8.06 -2.26 9.16
C ARG A 9 8.15 -3.61 9.85
N SER A 10 8.39 -3.62 11.16
CA SER A 10 8.52 -4.87 11.92
C SER A 10 7.18 -5.57 12.07
N VAL A 11 7.06 -6.75 11.45
CA VAL A 11 5.90 -7.64 11.59
C VAL A 11 5.77 -8.14 13.04
N GLU A 12 6.90 -8.27 13.74
CA GLU A 12 6.96 -8.65 15.16
C GLU A 12 6.35 -7.57 16.05
N LEU A 13 6.65 -6.30 15.79
CA LEU A 13 6.05 -5.18 16.51
C LEU A 13 4.53 -5.14 16.30
N ALA A 14 4.07 -5.29 15.06
CA ALA A 14 2.65 -5.35 14.73
C ALA A 14 1.96 -6.53 15.44
N TYR A 15 2.63 -7.68 15.50
CA TYR A 15 2.14 -8.86 16.20
C TYR A 15 2.08 -8.63 17.72
N TRP A 16 3.11 -8.03 18.32
CA TRP A 16 3.14 -7.71 19.74
C TRP A 16 2.07 -6.68 20.12
N LEU A 17 1.86 -5.63 19.32
CA LEU A 17 0.78 -4.67 19.54
C LEU A 17 -0.60 -5.33 19.45
N LYS A 18 -0.75 -6.31 18.54
CA LYS A 18 -1.96 -7.12 18.43
C LYS A 18 -2.21 -7.97 19.68
N THR A 19 -1.19 -8.62 20.26
CA THR A 19 -1.37 -9.39 21.52
C THR A 19 -1.75 -8.50 22.69
N LYS A 20 -1.26 -7.26 22.71
CA LYS A 20 -1.68 -6.22 23.68
C LYS A 20 -3.04 -5.58 23.38
N LYS A 21 -3.72 -5.99 22.30
CA LYS A 21 -5.01 -5.42 21.83
C LYS A 21 -4.95 -3.89 21.60
N VAL A 22 -3.78 -3.38 21.21
CA VAL A 22 -3.58 -1.95 20.94
C VAL A 22 -3.83 -1.68 19.47
N TYR A 23 -4.69 -0.70 19.16
CA TYR A 23 -4.88 -0.24 17.78
C TYR A 23 -3.60 0.39 17.24
N PHE A 24 -3.19 -0.03 16.05
CA PHE A 24 -2.04 0.54 15.36
C PHE A 24 -2.30 0.75 13.87
N ALA A 25 -1.56 1.66 13.27
CA ALA A 25 -1.52 1.92 11.83
C ALA A 25 -0.06 2.13 11.39
N PHE A 26 0.48 1.19 10.61
CA PHE A 26 1.85 1.25 10.10
C PHE A 26 1.90 1.40 8.60
N ARG A 27 2.57 2.44 8.12
CA ARG A 27 2.70 2.67 6.68
C ARG A 27 3.56 1.58 6.02
N GLN A 28 3.01 0.95 4.99
CA GLN A 28 3.65 -0.10 4.21
C GLN A 28 4.16 0.46 2.88
N LYS A 29 5.29 -0.08 2.43
CA LYS A 29 5.89 0.25 1.15
C LYS A 29 5.28 -0.62 0.04
N GLN A 30 5.36 -0.15 -1.21
CA GLN A 30 4.77 -0.83 -2.36
C GLN A 30 5.39 -2.20 -2.67
N ASP A 31 6.63 -2.41 -2.21
CA ASP A 31 7.39 -3.66 -2.32
C ASP A 31 7.05 -4.65 -1.20
N THR A 32 6.03 -4.37 -0.39
CA THR A 32 5.59 -5.31 0.65
C THR A 32 4.87 -6.49 0.01
N ASN A 33 5.32 -7.69 0.35
CA ASN A 33 4.64 -8.93 -0.02
C ASN A 33 3.38 -9.09 0.80
N ILE A 34 2.25 -9.32 0.14
CA ILE A 34 0.98 -9.56 0.80
C ILE A 34 0.34 -10.83 0.26
N ARG A 35 -0.30 -11.59 1.15
CA ARG A 35 -1.13 -12.72 0.80
C ARG A 35 -2.56 -12.45 1.21
N ARG A 36 -3.46 -12.53 0.24
CA ARG A 36 -4.90 -12.50 0.49
C ARG A 36 -5.41 -13.92 0.73
N LYS A 37 -6.53 -14.05 1.43
CA LYS A 37 -7.21 -15.33 1.64
C LYS A 37 -7.44 -16.02 0.29
N GLY A 38 -6.88 -17.23 0.12
CA GLY A 38 -7.03 -18.03 -1.10
C GLY A 38 -6.19 -17.60 -2.31
N LYS A 39 -5.28 -16.61 -2.16
CA LYS A 39 -4.35 -16.21 -3.24
C LYS A 39 -2.90 -16.48 -2.85
N ASN A 40 -2.03 -16.54 -3.84
CA ASN A 40 -0.59 -16.59 -3.65
C ASN A 40 -0.05 -15.26 -3.10
N TYR A 41 1.17 -15.29 -2.57
CA TYR A 41 1.89 -14.06 -2.21
C TYR A 41 2.12 -13.23 -3.47
N GLN A 42 1.76 -11.96 -3.39
CA GLN A 42 1.98 -10.99 -4.46
C GLN A 42 2.43 -9.67 -3.86
N LEU A 43 3.19 -8.89 -4.63
CA LEU A 43 3.60 -7.57 -4.18
C LEU A 43 2.40 -6.61 -4.18
N LEU A 44 2.43 -5.64 -3.27
CA LEU A 44 1.42 -4.59 -3.23
C LEU A 44 1.43 -3.76 -4.53
N SER A 45 2.56 -3.64 -5.22
CA SER A 45 2.67 -3.03 -6.54
C SER A 45 1.99 -3.83 -7.66
N GLU A 46 2.00 -5.16 -7.58
CA GLU A 46 1.45 -6.08 -8.58
C GLU A 46 -0.07 -6.28 -8.44
N LEU A 47 -0.65 -5.62 -7.45
CA LEU A 47 -2.06 -5.71 -7.11
C LEU A 47 -2.99 -5.11 -8.17
N GLY A 48 -2.44 -4.54 -9.26
CA GLY A 48 -3.19 -3.95 -10.38
C GLY A 48 -3.96 -2.69 -9.98
N LEU A 49 -3.53 -2.01 -8.90
CA LEU A 49 -4.24 -0.85 -8.38
C LEU A 49 -4.13 0.34 -9.34
N THR A 50 -5.28 0.89 -9.71
CA THR A 50 -5.37 2.05 -10.59
C THR A 50 -5.36 3.37 -9.81
N PRO A 51 -4.81 4.46 -10.38
CA PRO A 51 -4.86 5.77 -9.74
C PRO A 51 -6.29 6.25 -9.49
N GLY A 52 -6.59 6.66 -8.26
CA GLY A 52 -7.93 7.07 -7.81
C GLY A 52 -8.69 6.03 -7.01
N THR A 53 -8.12 4.83 -6.88
CA THR A 53 -8.75 3.75 -6.13
C THR A 53 -8.39 3.83 -4.65
N LYS A 54 -9.40 3.67 -3.79
CA LYS A 54 -9.25 3.34 -2.37
C LYS A 54 -9.57 1.87 -2.20
N PHE A 55 -8.79 1.17 -1.39
CA PHE A 55 -9.00 -0.25 -1.13
C PHE A 55 -8.79 -0.57 0.34
N PHE A 56 -9.56 -1.54 0.81
CA PHE A 56 -9.45 -2.07 2.15
C PHE A 56 -9.53 -3.59 2.08
N TYR A 57 -8.53 -4.25 2.65
CA TYR A 57 -8.46 -5.70 2.69
C TYR A 57 -8.32 -6.15 4.14
N VAL A 58 -9.15 -7.09 4.54
CA VAL A 58 -9.13 -7.68 5.88
C VAL A 58 -8.46 -9.05 5.82
N GLY A 59 -7.70 -9.38 6.85
CA GLY A 59 -7.18 -10.74 7.01
C GLY A 59 -6.01 -11.08 6.07
N ILE A 60 -5.14 -10.13 5.78
CA ILE A 60 -3.93 -10.31 4.97
C ILE A 60 -2.76 -10.82 5.82
N ASP A 61 -1.96 -11.70 5.23
CA ASP A 61 -0.64 -12.06 5.75
C ASP A 61 0.45 -11.24 5.05
N TYR A 62 1.35 -10.63 5.83
CA TYR A 62 2.43 -9.76 5.32
C TYR A 62 3.77 -10.49 5.16
N THR A 63 3.88 -11.69 5.72
CA THR A 63 5.11 -12.48 5.73
C THR A 63 4.81 -13.93 5.36
N LYS A 64 5.80 -14.57 4.74
CA LYS A 64 5.78 -16.01 4.43
C LYS A 64 5.98 -16.87 5.68
N LYS A 65 6.51 -16.28 6.76
CA LYS A 65 6.74 -16.98 8.04
C LYS A 65 5.40 -17.33 8.70
N LYS A 66 5.23 -18.61 9.03
CA LYS A 66 4.07 -19.09 9.81
C LYS A 66 4.16 -18.55 11.25
N GLY A 67 3.03 -18.18 11.84
CA GLY A 67 2.95 -17.72 13.24
C GLY A 67 2.67 -16.21 13.42
N PHE A 68 2.83 -15.41 12.36
CA PHE A 68 2.40 -14.02 12.38
C PHE A 68 0.90 -13.94 12.09
N GLY A 69 0.16 -13.26 12.97
CA GLY A 69 -1.28 -13.10 12.84
C GLY A 69 -1.70 -12.37 11.56
N LYS A 70 -2.99 -12.47 11.22
CA LYS A 70 -3.57 -11.70 10.12
C LYS A 70 -3.81 -10.25 10.52
N PHE A 71 -3.63 -9.33 9.57
CA PHE A 71 -3.88 -7.90 9.77
C PHE A 71 -4.71 -7.31 8.61
N SER A 72 -5.28 -6.13 8.82
CA SER A 72 -5.94 -5.38 7.74
C SER A 72 -4.94 -4.50 6.99
N LEU A 73 -5.21 -4.26 5.72
CA LEU A 73 -4.48 -3.32 4.87
C LEU A 73 -5.48 -2.30 4.32
N ALA A 74 -5.27 -1.04 4.67
CA ALA A 74 -5.94 0.08 4.05
C ALA A 74 -4.97 0.75 3.07
N GLY A 75 -5.44 1.17 1.91
CA GLY A 75 -4.61 1.93 1.01
C GLY A 75 -5.40 2.84 0.09
N HIS A 76 -4.74 3.90 -0.35
CA HIS A 76 -5.30 4.83 -1.30
C HIS A 76 -4.26 5.22 -2.34
N TRP A 77 -4.69 5.29 -3.59
CA TRP A 77 -3.89 5.80 -4.69
C TRP A 77 -4.42 7.17 -5.10
N LYS A 78 -3.64 8.23 -4.87
CA LYS A 78 -4.01 9.58 -5.30
C LYS A 78 -3.97 9.71 -6.83
N ARG A 79 -5.06 10.14 -7.48
CA ARG A 79 -5.07 10.44 -8.94
C ARG A 79 -4.02 11.51 -9.26
N LYS A 80 -3.38 11.40 -10.43
CA LYS A 80 -2.74 12.56 -11.05
C LYS A 80 -3.84 13.41 -11.65
N TYR A 81 -4.06 14.61 -11.13
CA TYR A 81 -4.76 15.65 -11.88
C TYR A 81 -3.72 16.26 -12.83
N ARG A 82 -3.90 16.08 -14.14
CA ARG A 82 -3.18 16.86 -15.15
C ARG A 82 -3.91 18.20 -15.27
N GLY A 83 -3.28 19.28 -14.84
CA GLY A 83 -3.88 20.61 -14.99
C GLY A 83 -3.02 21.74 -14.45
N LYS A 84 -1.92 22.08 -15.14
CA LYS A 84 -1.72 23.42 -15.70
C LYS A 84 -0.92 23.29 -17.00
N LEU A 85 -1.62 23.53 -18.11
CA LEU A 85 -1.04 23.95 -19.39
C LEU A 85 -0.42 25.34 -19.16
N ASN A 86 0.90 25.45 -19.23
CA ASN A 86 1.53 26.66 -19.72
C ASN A 86 2.21 26.24 -21.03
N LYS A 87 1.58 26.53 -22.17
CA LYS A 87 2.32 26.59 -23.44
C LYS A 87 2.82 28.04 -23.57
N PRO A 88 4.04 28.22 -24.10
CA PRO A 88 4.08 28.85 -25.40
C PRO A 88 4.60 27.88 -26.47
N VAL A 89 4.10 28.12 -27.67
CA VAL A 89 4.38 27.45 -28.93
C VAL A 89 5.85 27.59 -29.31
N ASN A 90 6.52 26.51 -29.76
CA ASN A 90 7.26 26.46 -31.03
C ASN A 90 7.87 25.07 -31.35
N LYS A 91 7.47 24.55 -32.53
CA LYS A 91 8.11 23.64 -33.52
C LYS A 91 8.57 22.20 -33.15
N SER A 92 7.75 21.24 -33.60
CA SER A 92 7.99 20.03 -34.46
C SER A 92 9.09 18.98 -34.17
N PRO A 93 8.89 17.71 -34.62
CA PRO A 93 9.10 16.51 -33.81
C PRO A 93 10.31 15.66 -34.20
N SER A 94 10.98 15.04 -33.21
CA SER A 94 11.79 13.86 -33.47
C SER A 94 11.94 12.95 -32.25
N LEU A 95 11.74 11.65 -32.54
CA LEU A 95 12.17 10.46 -31.83
C LEU A 95 11.80 10.29 -30.34
N GLY A 96 10.83 9.40 -30.15
CA GLY A 96 10.74 8.40 -29.08
C GLY A 96 11.65 8.60 -27.88
N LYS A 97 11.14 9.29 -26.85
CA LYS A 97 11.69 9.19 -25.51
C LYS A 97 10.75 8.35 -24.67
N SER A 98 11.25 7.18 -24.27
CA SER A 98 10.64 6.29 -23.30
C SER A 98 10.13 7.13 -22.12
N MET A 99 8.81 7.04 -21.88
CA MET A 99 8.22 7.67 -20.71
C MET A 99 8.69 6.90 -19.49
N GLY A 100 9.82 7.35 -18.93
CA GLY A 100 10.26 7.06 -17.58
C GLY A 100 9.12 7.35 -16.63
N SER A 101 8.39 6.29 -16.30
CA SER A 101 7.25 6.33 -15.40
C SER A 101 7.78 6.58 -14.00
N LYS A 102 7.92 7.85 -13.61
CA LYS A 102 8.15 8.23 -12.21
C LYS A 102 7.02 7.62 -11.38
N ALA A 103 7.35 6.54 -10.67
CA ALA A 103 6.45 5.67 -9.95
C ALA A 103 5.63 6.50 -8.95
N ASN A 104 4.33 6.60 -9.21
CA ASN A 104 3.39 7.06 -8.21
C ASN A 104 3.37 6.04 -7.07
N SER A 105 3.61 6.49 -5.84
CA SER A 105 3.63 5.60 -4.68
C SER A 105 2.23 5.39 -4.11
N ILE A 106 1.77 4.14 -4.09
CA ILE A 106 0.61 3.67 -3.31
C ILE A 106 0.93 3.97 -1.85
N LYS A 107 0.05 4.73 -1.19
CA LYS A 107 0.10 4.87 0.26
C LYS A 107 -0.77 3.77 0.84
N ALA A 108 -0.14 2.79 1.48
CA ALA A 108 -0.85 1.74 2.19
C ALA A 108 -0.42 1.70 3.64
N SER A 109 -1.31 1.21 4.51
CA SER A 109 -1.09 1.12 5.94
C SER A 109 -1.70 -0.17 6.46
N ALA A 110 -0.89 -0.93 7.21
CA ALA A 110 -1.31 -2.10 7.94
C ALA A 110 -1.96 -1.66 9.24
N CYS A 111 -3.18 -2.13 9.52
CA CYS A 111 -3.91 -1.74 10.71
C CYS A 111 -4.49 -2.97 11.42
N LEU A 112 -4.63 -2.85 12.74
CA LEU A 112 -5.46 -3.78 13.51
C LEU A 112 -6.93 -3.46 13.23
N SER A 113 -7.64 -4.37 12.57
CA SER A 113 -9.09 -4.33 12.47
C SER A 113 -9.71 -4.66 13.83
N PRO A 114 -10.78 -3.97 14.25
CA PRO A 114 -11.65 -4.51 15.30
C PRO A 114 -12.07 -5.93 14.91
N PRO A 115 -12.19 -6.88 15.85
CA PRO A 115 -12.95 -8.09 15.55
C PRO A 115 -14.32 -7.62 15.05
N GLU A 116 -14.72 -8.05 13.85
CA GLU A 116 -16.06 -7.78 13.33
C GLU A 116 -17.04 -8.14 14.46
N ALA A 117 -17.78 -7.14 14.95
CA ALA A 117 -18.88 -7.37 15.84
C ALA A 117 -19.88 -8.24 15.08
N ARG A 118 -20.09 -9.46 15.57
CA ARG A 118 -21.23 -10.29 15.19
C ARG A 118 -22.51 -9.63 15.63
#